data_AF-A0A967WEQ0-F1
#
_entry.id   AF-A0A967WEQ0-F1
#
_cell.length_a   1.000
_cell.length_b   1.000
_cell.length_c   1.000
_cell.angle_alpha   90.00
_cell.angle_beta   90.00
_cell.angle_gamma   90.00
#
_symmetry.space_group_name_H-M   'P 1'
#
loop_
_entity.id
_entity.type
_entity.pdbx_description
1 polymer ?
#
loop_
_entity_poly.entity_id
_entity_poly.type
_entity_poly.pdbx_seq_one_letter_code
_entity_poly.pdbx_strand_id
1 'polypeptide(L)'
;MRQMLYLLVGLLVVGAVVAGGLGLILPRRIVRPLLTVQEGAQQIGAGHLDHVIHVETGDEIQDLAESFNEMAASLESSQAELEQWARELEARVEERTGELAEVSAQMRQRATRLEASAEIARAIASVRDLDLLLPQVTHLISERFGWYHVGIFMVDEAWKYAVLRAANSAGGQRMLARGHSLRIGETGIVGHVTQ
;
A
#
# COMPACT_ATOMS: atom_id res chain seq x y z
N MET A 1 -1.58 0.41 100.80
CA MET A 1 -1.38 1.63 99.97
C MET A 1 -0.04 1.67 99.23
N ARG A 2 1.13 1.51 99.86
CA ARG A 2 2.44 1.60 99.17
C ARG A 2 2.63 0.59 98.02
N GLN A 3 2.20 -0.66 98.17
CA GLN A 3 2.28 -1.68 97.11
C GLN A 3 1.46 -1.31 95.85
N MET A 4 0.26 -0.74 96.05
CA MET A 4 -0.61 -0.30 94.96
C MET A 4 -0.01 0.85 94.16
N LEU A 5 0.73 1.76 94.84
CA LEU A 5 1.45 2.86 94.18
C LEU A 5 2.58 2.35 93.28
N TYR A 6 3.37 1.37 93.73
CA TYR A 6 4.45 0.81 92.92
C TYR A 6 3.94 0.11 91.65
N LEU A 7 2.81 -0.60 91.73
CA LEU A 7 2.19 -1.24 90.56
C LEU A 7 1.71 -0.21 89.53
N LEU A 8 1.09 0.88 89.98
CA LEU A 8 0.64 1.97 89.11
C LEU A 8 1.81 2.65 88.39
N VAL A 9 2.88 2.97 89.13
CA VAL A 9 4.09 3.57 88.55
C VAL A 9 4.75 2.62 87.56
N GLY A 10 4.84 1.33 87.89
CA GLY A 10 5.39 0.31 86.99
C GLY A 10 4.63 0.22 85.66
N LEU A 11 3.29 0.16 85.71
CA LEU A 11 2.45 0.13 84.51
C LEU A 11 2.64 1.38 83.64
N LEU A 12 2.73 2.56 84.27
CA LEU A 12 2.92 3.83 83.57
C LEU A 12 4.28 3.89 82.87
N VAL A 13 5.35 3.42 83.54
CA VAL A 13 6.68 3.32 82.94
C VAL A 13 6.68 2.35 81.76
N VAL A 14 6.08 1.17 81.89
CA VAL A 14 5.96 0.21 80.78
C VAL A 14 5.19 0.82 79.62
N GLY A 15 4.06 1.49 79.87
CA GLY A 15 3.29 2.19 78.85
C GLY A 15 4.11 3.25 78.12
N ALA A 16 4.87 4.07 78.86
CA ALA A 16 5.75 5.08 78.29
C ALA A 16 6.88 4.48 77.44
N VAL A 17 7.48 3.37 77.88
CA VAL A 17 8.52 2.65 77.13
C VAL A 17 7.96 2.04 75.85
N VAL A 18 6.78 1.42 75.89
CA VAL A 18 6.12 0.85 74.70
C VAL A 18 5.74 1.96 73.72
N ALA A 19 5.11 3.05 74.20
CA ALA A 19 4.74 4.17 73.37
C ALA A 19 5.96 4.85 72.73
N GLY A 20 7.03 5.07 73.50
CA GLY A 20 8.29 5.60 72.99
C GLY A 20 8.96 4.66 71.98
N GLY A 21 8.95 3.35 72.26
CA GLY A 21 9.47 2.32 71.35
C GLY A 21 8.72 2.30 70.01
N LEU A 22 7.39 2.24 70.05
CA LEU A 22 6.54 2.30 68.85
C LEU A 22 6.76 3.60 68.07
N GLY A 23 6.83 4.74 68.76
CA GLY A 23 7.10 6.05 68.15
C GLY A 23 8.46 6.13 67.43
N LEU A 24 9.44 5.30 67.82
CA LEU A 24 10.75 5.22 67.17
C LEU A 24 10.84 4.14 66.08
N ILE A 25 10.02 3.09 66.17
CA ILE A 25 10.05 1.92 65.27
C ILE A 25 9.16 2.15 64.04
N LEU A 26 7.89 2.53 64.23
CA LEU A 26 6.91 2.70 63.14
C LEU A 26 7.41 3.64 62.02
N PRO A 27 7.99 4.82 62.33
CA PRO A 27 8.46 5.71 61.28
C PRO A 27 9.59 5.10 60.44
N ARG A 28 10.44 4.26 61.04
CA ARG A 28 11.59 3.65 60.36
C ARG A 28 11.23 2.39 59.59
N ARG A 29 10.30 1.59 60.11
CA ARG A 29 9.93 0.28 59.53
C ARG A 29 8.75 0.35 58.55
N ILE A 30 7.89 1.36 58.66
CA ILE A 30 6.67 1.44 57.85
C ILE A 30 6.58 2.79 57.15
N VAL A 31 6.53 3.90 57.88
CA VAL A 31 6.19 5.20 57.29
C VAL A 31 7.23 5.68 56.28
N ARG A 32 8.53 5.64 56.62
CA ARG A 32 9.59 6.07 55.70
C ARG A 32 9.67 5.21 54.44
N PRO A 33 9.75 3.86 54.52
CA PRO A 33 9.70 3.01 53.33
C PRO A 33 8.51 3.28 52.42
N LEU A 34 7.32 3.45 52.99
CA LEU A 34 6.10 3.67 52.23
C LEU A 34 6.10 5.04 51.51
N LEU A 35 6.64 6.08 52.15
CA LEU A 35 6.87 7.37 51.50
C LEU A 35 7.90 7.28 50.38
N THR A 36 8.99 6.51 50.55
CA THR A 36 9.98 6.27 49.49
C THR A 36 9.33 5.60 48.27
N VAL A 37 8.50 4.58 48.48
CA VAL A 37 7.76 3.93 47.38
C VAL A 37 6.80 4.92 46.71
N GLN A 38 6.08 5.72 47.50
CA GLN A 38 5.16 6.73 46.97
C GLN A 38 5.89 7.77 46.10
N GLU A 39 6.99 8.32 46.60
CA GLU A 39 7.79 9.32 45.88
C GLU A 39 8.37 8.73 44.59
N GLY A 40 8.92 7.52 44.65
CA GLY A 40 9.46 6.86 43.46
C GLY A 40 8.38 6.49 42.44
N ALA A 41 7.21 6.03 42.88
CA ALA A 41 6.06 5.79 42.00
C ALA A 41 5.58 7.08 41.32
N GLN A 42 5.62 8.23 42.00
CA GLN A 42 5.33 9.52 41.39
C GLN A 42 6.39 9.92 40.34
N GLN A 43 7.67 9.63 40.58
CA GLN A 43 8.74 9.89 39.61
C GLN A 43 8.58 9.04 38.34
N ILE A 44 8.33 7.74 38.50
CA ILE A 44 8.05 6.81 37.40
C ILE A 44 6.80 7.27 36.64
N GLY A 45 5.73 7.63 37.36
CA GLY A 45 4.49 8.16 36.76
C GLY A 45 4.67 9.50 36.03
N ALA A 46 5.70 10.28 36.37
CA ALA A 46 6.08 11.50 35.66
C ALA A 46 6.97 11.25 34.43
N GLY A 47 7.33 9.99 34.16
CA GLY A 47 8.13 9.58 33.00
C GLY A 47 9.61 9.33 33.29
N HIS A 48 10.06 9.43 34.55
CA HIS A 48 11.45 9.08 34.94
C HIS A 48 11.54 7.56 35.19
N LEU A 49 11.53 6.78 34.11
CA LEU A 49 11.50 5.31 34.17
C LEU A 49 12.84 4.69 34.56
N ASP A 50 13.91 5.47 34.50
CA ASP A 50 15.25 5.12 34.98
C ASP A 50 15.36 5.17 36.52
N HIS A 51 14.34 5.70 37.21
CA HIS A 51 14.31 5.79 38.65
C HIS A 51 14.07 4.41 39.30
N VAL A 52 14.98 4.01 40.19
CA VAL A 52 14.89 2.75 40.94
C VAL A 52 14.47 3.03 42.39
N ILE A 53 13.36 2.43 42.81
CA ILE A 53 12.90 2.47 44.19
C ILE A 53 13.68 1.44 45.00
N HIS A 54 14.54 1.91 45.91
CA HIS A 54 15.33 1.05 46.77
C HIS A 54 14.75 1.00 48.19
N VAL A 55 14.17 -0.14 48.56
CA VAL A 55 13.58 -0.42 49.88
C VAL A 55 13.99 -1.83 50.30
N GLU A 56 14.59 -1.95 51.49
CA GLU A 56 15.04 -3.23 52.06
C GLU A 56 14.37 -3.46 53.42
N THR A 57 13.07 -3.75 53.41
CA THR A 57 12.29 -4.06 54.61
C THR A 57 12.15 -5.57 54.85
N GLY A 58 12.29 -6.39 53.80
CA GLY A 58 12.08 -7.84 53.85
C GLY A 58 10.62 -8.25 54.06
N ASP A 59 9.69 -7.39 53.64
CA ASP A 59 8.24 -7.55 53.79
C ASP A 59 7.50 -7.07 52.51
N GLU A 60 6.18 -7.01 52.58
CA GLU A 60 5.32 -6.64 51.44
C GLU A 60 5.60 -5.22 50.90
N ILE A 61 6.24 -4.34 51.68
CA ILE A 61 6.64 -3.01 51.19
C ILE A 61 7.80 -3.13 50.20
N GLN A 62 8.72 -4.07 50.44
CA GLN A 62 9.80 -4.36 49.50
C GLN A 62 9.24 -4.98 48.22
N ASP A 63 8.34 -5.97 48.32
CA ASP A 63 7.69 -6.59 47.15
C ASP A 63 6.95 -5.54 46.29
N LEU A 64 6.32 -4.57 46.94
CA LEU A 64 5.66 -3.46 46.25
C LEU A 64 6.65 -2.57 45.49
N ALA A 65 7.80 -2.24 46.11
CA ALA A 65 8.85 -1.48 45.45
C ALA A 65 9.41 -2.22 44.22
N GLU A 66 9.65 -3.53 44.35
CA GLU A 66 10.10 -4.39 43.26
C GLU A 66 9.09 -4.43 42.11
N SER A 67 7.80 -4.57 42.42
CA SER A 67 6.72 -4.55 41.42
C SER A 67 6.65 -3.23 40.64
N PHE A 68 6.88 -2.08 41.29
CA PHE A 68 6.94 -0.78 40.61
C PHE A 68 8.17 -0.67 39.71
N ASN A 69 9.32 -1.18 40.15
CA ASN A 69 10.53 -1.20 39.33
C ASN A 69 10.34 -2.07 38.07
N GLU A 70 9.70 -3.24 38.19
CA GLU A 70 9.37 -4.09 37.05
C GLU A 70 8.42 -3.39 36.07
N MET A 71 7.42 -2.67 36.59
CA MET A 71 6.51 -1.87 35.76
C MET A 71 7.23 -0.77 35.00
N ALA A 72 8.16 -0.05 35.67
CA ALA A 72 8.97 0.99 35.03
C ALA A 72 9.82 0.42 33.89
N ALA A 73 10.51 -0.69 34.12
CA ALA A 73 11.31 -1.37 33.10
C ALA A 73 10.46 -1.86 31.91
N SER A 74 9.26 -2.40 32.18
CA SER A 74 8.33 -2.82 31.13
C SER A 74 7.84 -1.63 30.29
N LEU A 75 7.55 -0.50 30.93
CA LEU A 75 7.15 0.72 30.24
C LEU A 75 8.28 1.30 29.40
N GLU A 76 9.52 1.29 29.91
CA GLU A 76 10.71 1.73 29.16
C GLU A 76 10.92 0.85 27.92
N SER A 77 10.87 -0.47 28.08
CA SER A 77 10.94 -1.41 26.96
C SER A 77 9.85 -1.16 25.92
N SER A 78 8.62 -0.92 26.37
CA SER A 78 7.49 -0.65 25.48
C SER A 78 7.67 0.67 24.71
N GLN A 79 8.23 1.71 25.34
CA GLN A 79 8.55 2.96 24.66
C GLN A 79 9.63 2.76 23.59
N ALA A 80 10.70 2.02 23.91
CA ALA A 80 11.75 1.72 22.95
C ALA A 80 11.24 0.93 21.73
N GLU A 81 10.33 -0.03 21.95
CA GLU A 81 9.69 -0.79 20.88
C GLU A 81 8.80 0.10 20.00
N LEU A 82 7.97 0.97 20.61
CA LEU A 82 7.13 1.91 19.88
C LEU A 82 7.96 2.87 19.02
N GLU A 83 9.09 3.38 19.54
CA GLU A 83 10.00 4.22 18.77
C GLU A 83 10.63 3.46 17.60
N GLN A 84 10.98 2.19 17.79
CA GLN A 84 11.51 1.35 16.72
C GLN A 84 10.47 1.12 15.63
N TRP A 85 9.24 0.79 16.00
CA TRP A 85 8.14 0.63 15.05
C TRP A 85 7.79 1.92 14.32
N ALA A 86 7.83 3.07 15.01
CA ALA A 86 7.61 4.36 14.38
C ALA A 86 8.63 4.60 13.25
N ARG A 87 9.92 4.37 13.53
CA ARG A 87 10.99 4.49 12.53
C ARG A 87 10.81 3.52 11.35
N GLU A 88 10.45 2.28 11.64
CA GLU A 88 10.22 1.27 10.59
C GLU A 88 9.00 1.62 9.71
N LEU A 89 7.91 2.08 10.33
CA LEU A 89 6.71 2.49 9.62
C LEU A 89 6.97 3.71 8.75
N GLU A 90 7.70 4.71 9.24
CA GLU A 90 8.11 5.88 8.46
C GLU A 90 8.91 5.47 7.22
N ALA A 91 9.93 4.62 7.38
CA ALA A 91 10.73 4.11 6.26
C ALA A 91 9.87 3.36 5.23
N ARG A 92 8.93 2.53 5.70
CA ARG A 92 8.02 1.78 4.84
C ARG A 92 7.02 2.68 4.11
N VAL A 93 6.52 3.73 4.78
CA VAL A 93 5.64 4.73 4.13
C VAL A 93 6.41 5.44 3.03
N GLU A 94 7.64 5.87 3.28
CA GLU A 94 8.48 6.53 2.27
C GLU A 94 8.74 5.62 1.05
N GLU A 95 9.12 4.36 1.29
CA GLU A 95 9.32 3.36 0.24
C GLU A 95 8.05 3.20 -0.62
N ARG A 96 6.90 2.95 0.03
CA ARG A 96 5.62 2.72 -0.67
C ARG A 96 5.13 3.96 -1.40
N THR A 97 5.35 5.15 -0.86
CA THR A 97 5.03 6.41 -1.54
C THR A 97 5.91 6.59 -2.77
N GLY A 98 7.19 6.24 -2.70
CA GLY A 98 8.11 6.24 -3.84
C GLY A 98 7.65 5.29 -4.96
N GLU A 99 7.35 4.03 -4.61
CA GLU A 99 6.84 3.04 -5.57
C GLU A 99 5.52 3.50 -6.24
N LEU A 100 4.58 4.03 -5.45
CA LEU A 100 3.31 4.53 -5.98
C LEU A 100 3.51 5.70 -6.94
N ALA A 101 4.46 6.59 -6.66
CA ALA A 101 4.79 7.70 -7.55
C ALA A 101 5.34 7.20 -8.89
N GLU A 102 6.21 6.19 -8.87
CA GLU A 102 6.75 5.58 -10.08
C GLU A 102 5.66 4.89 -10.90
N VAL A 103 4.83 4.05 -10.28
CA VAL A 103 3.72 3.37 -10.96
C VAL A 103 2.73 4.37 -11.55
N SER A 104 2.42 5.46 -10.82
CA SER A 104 1.57 6.54 -11.33
C SER A 104 2.17 7.21 -12.57
N ALA A 105 3.46 7.51 -12.55
CA ALA A 105 4.16 8.09 -13.70
C ALA A 105 4.13 7.16 -14.92
N GLN A 106 4.37 5.86 -14.72
CA GLN A 106 4.28 4.86 -15.79
C GLN A 106 2.86 4.75 -16.36
N MET A 107 1.83 4.77 -15.51
CA MET A 107 0.43 4.73 -15.95
C MET A 107 0.06 5.95 -16.78
N ARG A 108 0.47 7.15 -16.37
CA ARG A 108 0.25 8.39 -17.16
C ARG A 108 0.91 8.30 -18.53
N GLN A 109 2.13 7.77 -18.60
CA GLN A 109 2.82 7.58 -19.87
C GLN A 109 2.08 6.58 -20.79
N ARG A 110 1.56 5.48 -20.23
CA ARG A 110 0.76 4.50 -20.98
C ARG A 110 -0.56 5.10 -21.47
N ALA A 111 -1.25 5.88 -20.64
CA ALA A 111 -2.46 6.58 -21.03
C ALA A 111 -2.21 7.53 -22.21
N THR A 112 -1.14 8.33 -22.14
CA THR A 112 -0.73 9.24 -23.24
C THR A 112 -0.47 8.47 -24.54
N ARG A 113 0.18 7.30 -24.46
CA ARG A 113 0.43 6.44 -25.64
C ARG A 113 -0.86 5.88 -26.25
N LEU A 114 -1.80 5.47 -25.40
CA LEU A 114 -3.10 4.98 -25.85
C LEU A 114 -3.94 6.08 -26.51
N GLU A 115 -3.92 7.29 -25.95
CA GLU A 115 -4.60 8.46 -26.53
C GLU A 115 -4.07 8.79 -27.93
N ALA A 116 -2.74 8.87 -28.10
CA ALA A 116 -2.11 9.09 -29.39
C ALA A 116 -2.47 7.98 -30.40
N SER A 117 -2.49 6.72 -29.94
CA SER A 117 -2.84 5.57 -30.79
C SER A 117 -4.32 5.64 -31.22
N ALA A 118 -5.22 6.03 -30.31
CA ALA A 118 -6.64 6.23 -30.60
C ALA A 118 -6.87 7.42 -31.54
N GLU A 119 -6.10 8.50 -31.41
CA GLU A 119 -6.12 9.64 -32.32
C GLU A 119 -5.71 9.23 -33.74
N ILE A 120 -4.61 8.49 -33.87
CA ILE A 120 -4.17 7.93 -35.16
C ILE A 120 -5.26 7.00 -35.74
N ALA A 121 -5.82 6.11 -34.94
CA ALA A 121 -6.89 5.20 -35.38
C ALA A 121 -8.15 5.97 -35.84
N ARG A 122 -8.54 7.04 -35.13
CA ARG A 122 -9.63 7.93 -35.54
C ARG A 122 -9.31 8.69 -36.82
N ALA A 123 -8.08 9.17 -36.99
CA ALA A 123 -7.65 9.82 -38.23
C ALA A 123 -7.76 8.85 -39.43
N ILE A 124 -7.32 7.60 -39.27
CA ILE A 124 -7.47 6.55 -40.29
C ILE A 124 -8.96 6.24 -40.55
N ALA A 125 -9.76 6.05 -39.51
CA ALA A 125 -11.20 5.76 -39.65
C ALA A 125 -12.01 6.94 -40.21
N SER A 126 -11.51 8.18 -40.06
CA SER A 126 -12.11 9.38 -40.64
C SER A 126 -11.88 9.51 -42.14
N VAL A 127 -11.03 8.66 -42.74
CA VAL A 127 -10.95 8.45 -44.19
C VAL A 127 -12.21 7.69 -44.64
N ARG A 128 -13.33 8.39 -44.65
CA ARG A 128 -14.62 7.92 -45.15
C ARG A 128 -14.70 8.10 -46.67
N ASP A 129 -13.69 7.59 -47.36
CA ASP A 129 -13.75 7.34 -48.79
C ASP A 129 -13.21 5.93 -49.02
N LEU A 130 -14.13 4.99 -49.21
CA LEU A 130 -13.80 3.62 -49.61
C LEU A 130 -12.95 3.63 -50.90
N ASP A 131 -13.12 4.69 -51.70
CA ASP A 131 -12.36 4.99 -52.92
C ASP A 131 -10.87 5.30 -52.66
N LEU A 132 -10.50 5.77 -51.45
CA LEU A 132 -9.11 6.04 -51.07
C LEU A 132 -8.48 4.90 -50.26
N LEU A 133 -9.28 4.17 -49.47
CA LEU A 133 -8.80 3.11 -48.58
C LEU A 133 -8.48 1.81 -49.35
N LEU A 134 -9.37 1.39 -50.26
CA LEU A 134 -9.20 0.14 -50.98
C LEU A 134 -7.91 0.11 -51.84
N PRO A 135 -7.52 1.20 -52.54
CA PRO A 135 -6.23 1.25 -53.22
C PRO A 135 -5.03 1.09 -52.28
N GLN A 136 -5.04 1.73 -51.10
CA GLN A 136 -3.94 1.62 -50.13
C GLN A 136 -3.78 0.19 -49.61
N VAL A 137 -4.89 -0.49 -49.33
CA VAL A 137 -4.88 -1.92 -48.91
C VAL A 137 -4.29 -2.80 -50.01
N THR A 138 -4.66 -2.60 -51.28
CA THR A 138 -4.08 -3.40 -52.38
C THR A 138 -2.57 -3.20 -52.52
N HIS A 139 -2.07 -1.99 -52.27
CA HIS A 139 -0.64 -1.67 -52.34
C HIS A 139 0.14 -2.33 -51.19
N LEU A 140 -0.33 -2.19 -49.95
CA LEU A 140 0.29 -2.79 -48.76
C LEU A 140 0.39 -4.33 -48.85
N ILE A 141 -0.66 -4.98 -49.37
CA ILE A 141 -0.66 -6.44 -49.55
C ILE A 141 0.37 -6.84 -50.61
N SER A 142 0.46 -6.11 -51.72
CA SER A 142 1.46 -6.37 -52.76
C SER A 142 2.89 -6.24 -52.23
N GLU A 143 3.20 -5.17 -51.51
CA GLU A 143 4.53 -4.94 -50.94
C GLU A 143 4.90 -5.96 -49.87
N ARG A 144 3.97 -6.31 -48.97
CA ARG A 144 4.26 -7.20 -47.83
C ARG A 144 4.39 -8.68 -48.22
N PHE A 145 3.69 -9.10 -49.27
CA PHE A 145 3.65 -10.51 -49.71
C PHE A 145 4.37 -10.74 -51.05
N GLY A 146 4.91 -9.69 -51.67
CA GLY A 146 5.68 -9.79 -52.93
C GLY A 146 4.83 -10.14 -54.16
N TRP A 147 3.51 -9.91 -54.11
CA TRP A 147 2.62 -10.22 -55.22
C TRP A 147 2.63 -9.11 -56.28
N TYR A 148 2.79 -9.50 -57.55
CA TYR A 148 2.75 -8.57 -58.68
C TYR A 148 1.40 -7.85 -58.81
N HIS A 149 0.29 -8.54 -58.54
CA HIS A 149 -1.06 -7.98 -58.69
C HIS A 149 -1.98 -8.41 -57.55
N VAL A 150 -2.70 -7.41 -57.02
CA VAL A 150 -3.76 -7.52 -56.02
C VAL A 150 -4.90 -6.64 -56.51
N GLY A 151 -6.10 -7.21 -56.57
CA GLY A 151 -7.34 -6.51 -56.90
C GLY A 151 -8.42 -6.87 -55.88
N ILE A 152 -9.15 -5.87 -55.40
CA ILE A 152 -10.31 -6.06 -54.53
C ILE A 152 -11.55 -5.95 -55.39
N PHE A 153 -12.32 -7.04 -55.45
CA PHE A 153 -13.62 -7.07 -56.10
C PHE A 153 -14.72 -7.02 -55.02
N MET A 154 -15.79 -6.29 -55.31
CA MET A 154 -17.00 -6.30 -54.50
C MET A 154 -18.16 -6.81 -55.34
N VAL A 155 -18.99 -7.64 -54.75
CA VAL A 155 -20.18 -8.17 -55.38
C VAL A 155 -21.23 -7.06 -55.50
N ASP A 156 -21.92 -6.99 -56.64
CA ASP A 156 -23.04 -6.09 -56.82
C ASP A 156 -24.26 -6.51 -55.97
N GLU A 157 -25.20 -5.60 -55.73
CA GLU A 157 -26.37 -5.87 -54.87
C GLU A 157 -27.21 -7.06 -55.37
N ALA A 158 -27.18 -7.33 -56.67
CA ALA A 158 -27.90 -8.42 -57.30
C ALA A 158 -27.17 -9.78 -57.26
N TRP A 159 -25.95 -9.85 -56.69
CA TRP A 159 -25.11 -11.06 -56.66
C TRP A 159 -24.85 -11.69 -58.03
N LYS A 160 -24.78 -10.85 -59.07
CA LYS A 160 -24.53 -11.29 -60.45
C LYS A 160 -23.10 -11.03 -60.87
N TYR A 161 -22.51 -9.95 -60.39
CA TYR A 161 -21.20 -9.48 -60.85
C TYR A 161 -20.26 -9.18 -59.68
N ALA A 162 -19.02 -9.64 -59.81
CA ALA A 162 -17.89 -9.17 -59.02
C ALA A 162 -17.30 -7.95 -59.75
N VAL A 163 -17.43 -6.76 -59.16
CA VAL A 163 -16.96 -5.49 -59.72
C VAL A 163 -15.62 -5.13 -59.09
N LEU A 164 -14.60 -4.85 -59.90
CA LEU A 164 -13.30 -4.42 -59.40
C LEU A 164 -13.43 -3.02 -58.78
N ARG A 165 -12.99 -2.86 -57.53
CA ARG A 165 -13.08 -1.61 -56.76
C ARG A 165 -11.73 -0.99 -56.42
N ALA A 166 -10.67 -1.80 -56.37
CA ALA A 166 -9.31 -1.30 -56.26
C ALA A 166 -8.30 -2.28 -56.85
N ALA A 167 -7.16 -1.79 -57.32
CA ALA A 167 -6.05 -2.62 -57.76
C ALA A 167 -4.70 -1.90 -57.59
N ASN A 168 -3.63 -2.65 -57.31
CA ASN A 168 -2.29 -2.06 -57.15
C ASN A 168 -1.53 -1.88 -58.49
N SER A 169 -1.71 -2.80 -59.45
CA SER A 169 -0.83 -2.92 -60.62
C SER A 169 -1.28 -2.02 -61.79
N ALA A 170 -0.35 -1.65 -62.68
CA ALA A 170 -0.67 -0.85 -63.87
C ALA A 170 -1.74 -1.52 -64.77
N GLY A 171 -1.74 -2.86 -64.85
CA GLY A 171 -2.78 -3.62 -65.53
C GLY A 171 -4.13 -3.52 -64.82
N GLY A 172 -4.16 -3.71 -63.51
CA GLY A 172 -5.36 -3.62 -62.69
C GLY A 172 -5.97 -2.22 -62.67
N GLN A 173 -5.14 -1.18 -62.65
CA GLN A 173 -5.57 0.22 -62.75
C GLN A 173 -6.27 0.52 -64.08
N ARG A 174 -5.76 -0.03 -65.20
CA ARG A 174 -6.45 0.06 -66.51
C ARG A 174 -7.78 -0.70 -66.52
N MET A 175 -7.89 -1.81 -65.79
CA MET A 175 -9.14 -2.57 -65.65
C MET A 175 -10.16 -1.80 -64.80
N LEU A 176 -9.70 -1.18 -63.71
CA LEU A 176 -10.51 -0.34 -62.83
C LEU A 176 -11.09 0.86 -63.61
N ALA A 177 -10.26 1.56 -64.39
CA ALA A 177 -10.69 2.69 -65.22
C ALA A 177 -11.72 2.32 -66.30
N ARG A 178 -11.81 1.03 -66.68
CA ARG A 178 -12.80 0.51 -67.63
C ARG A 178 -14.08 0.00 -66.95
N GLY A 179 -14.19 0.10 -65.62
CA GLY A 179 -15.32 -0.45 -64.87
C GLY A 179 -15.39 -1.98 -64.95
N HIS A 180 -14.23 -2.65 -64.93
CA HIS A 180 -14.16 -4.09 -65.14
C HIS A 180 -14.99 -4.87 -64.11
N SER A 181 -15.88 -5.72 -64.61
CA SER A 181 -16.69 -6.64 -63.82
C SER A 181 -16.67 -8.03 -64.44
N LEU A 182 -16.83 -9.03 -63.59
CA LEU A 182 -16.87 -10.44 -63.97
C LEU A 182 -18.16 -11.04 -63.46
N ARG A 183 -18.79 -11.87 -64.29
CA ARG A 183 -20.00 -12.56 -63.86
C ARG A 183 -19.64 -13.72 -62.94
N ILE A 184 -20.35 -13.80 -61.81
CA ILE A 184 -20.12 -14.83 -60.80
C ILE A 184 -20.47 -16.20 -61.41
N GLY A 185 -19.59 -17.17 -61.17
CA GLY A 185 -19.74 -18.56 -61.58
C GLY A 185 -19.32 -18.93 -62.99
N GLU A 186 -19.01 -17.95 -63.85
CA GLU A 186 -18.89 -18.23 -65.29
C GLU A 186 -17.63 -17.69 -65.96
N THR A 187 -16.87 -16.79 -65.33
CA THR A 187 -15.69 -16.22 -66.00
C THR A 187 -14.54 -15.92 -65.04
N GLY A 188 -13.40 -16.57 -65.32
CA GLY A 188 -12.13 -16.32 -64.66
C GLY A 188 -12.07 -16.81 -63.21
N ILE A 189 -10.88 -16.77 -62.63
CA ILE A 189 -10.60 -17.29 -61.27
C ILE A 189 -11.47 -16.57 -60.22
N VAL A 190 -11.66 -15.26 -60.35
CA VAL A 190 -12.48 -14.47 -59.42
C VAL A 190 -13.97 -14.87 -59.50
N GLY A 191 -14.52 -15.02 -60.71
CA GLY A 191 -15.91 -15.42 -60.89
C GLY A 191 -16.21 -16.79 -60.27
N HIS A 192 -15.30 -17.76 -60.38
CA HIS A 192 -15.49 -19.10 -59.84
C HIS A 192 -15.32 -19.22 -58.32
N VAL A 193 -14.47 -18.39 -57.70
CA VAL A 193 -14.24 -18.43 -56.24
C VAL A 193 -15.29 -17.62 -55.47
N THR A 194 -16.12 -16.82 -56.16
CA THR A 194 -17.19 -16.00 -55.56
C THR A 194 -18.56 -16.72 -55.52
N GLN A 195 -18.61 -18.03 -55.77
CA GLN A 195 -19.82 -18.87 -55.62
C GLN A 195 -20.08 -19.31 -54.18
#